data_AF-A0A2W4L798-F1
#
_entry.id   AF-A0A2W4L798-F1
#
_cell.length_a   1.000
_cell.length_b   1.000
_cell.length_c   1.000
_cell.angle_alpha   90.00
_cell.angle_beta   90.00
_cell.angle_gamma   90.00
#
_symmetry.space_group_name_H-M   'P 1'
#
loop_
_entity.id
_entity.type
_entity.pdbx_description
1 polymer ?
#
loop_
_entity_poly.entity_id
_entity_poly.type
_entity_poly.pdbx_seq_one_letter_code
_entity_poly.pdbx_strand_id
1 'polypeptide(L)'
;MSADTQNRYFGKFAGTVVNNVDPERRGRLLVTVPDVLGPLPSTWAEACVPLAGPTGPPMGAYFVPPIGAGVWVEFERGDPSRPIWVGCRWGTAADVPPL
;
A
#
# COMPACT_ATOMS: atom_id res chain seq x y z
N MET A 1 26.57 -2.80 20.22
CA MET A 1 25.53 -2.86 19.18
C MET A 1 24.38 -2.00 19.67
N SER A 2 24.32 -0.74 19.26
CA SER A 2 23.20 0.15 19.60
C SER A 2 21.95 -0.41 18.95
N ALA A 3 20.89 -0.62 19.75
CA ALA A 3 19.57 -0.88 19.23
C ALA A 3 19.21 0.32 18.36
N ASP A 4 19.19 0.11 17.05
CA ASP A 4 18.74 1.10 16.08
C ASP A 4 17.32 1.47 16.50
N THR A 5 17.14 2.69 17.01
CA THR A 5 15.81 3.19 17.40
C THR A 5 15.11 3.58 16.10
N GLN A 6 14.81 2.56 15.28
CA GLN A 6 14.01 2.72 14.09
C GLN A 6 12.66 3.23 14.54
N ASN A 7 12.36 4.47 14.16
CA ASN A 7 11.06 5.08 14.42
C ASN A 7 9.98 4.10 13.94
N ARG A 8 9.08 3.74 14.85
CA ARG A 8 7.95 2.87 14.52
C ARG A 8 6.78 3.75 14.07
N TYR A 9 6.29 3.47 12.87
CA TYR A 9 5.21 4.24 12.25
C TYR A 9 3.90 3.46 12.33
N PHE A 10 3.12 3.74 13.37
CA PHE A 10 1.80 3.13 13.55
C PHE A 10 0.70 4.04 13.01
N GLY A 11 -0.37 3.44 12.48
CA GLY A 11 -1.49 4.14 11.87
C GLY A 11 -1.47 4.09 10.34
N LYS A 12 -2.40 4.83 9.73
CA LYS A 12 -2.56 4.92 8.28
C LYS A 12 -1.91 6.20 7.76
N PHE A 13 -1.13 6.06 6.70
CA PHE A 13 -0.43 7.16 6.04
C PHE A 13 -0.92 7.29 4.60
N ALA A 14 -1.04 8.52 4.12
CA ALA A 14 -1.46 8.77 2.75
C ALA A 14 -0.32 8.44 1.79
N GLY A 15 -0.62 7.61 0.78
CA GLY A 15 0.31 7.27 -0.27
C GLY A 15 -0.23 7.55 -1.67
N THR A 16 0.67 7.61 -2.64
CA THR A 16 0.35 7.73 -4.07
C THR A 16 1.02 6.59 -4.83
N VAL A 17 0.28 5.91 -5.70
CA VAL A 17 0.83 4.82 -6.52
C VAL A 17 1.80 5.37 -7.56
N VAL A 18 3.04 4.87 -7.55
CA VAL A 18 4.05 5.21 -8.57
C VAL A 18 4.28 4.08 -9.56
N ASN A 19 4.05 2.83 -9.17
CA ASN A 19 4.09 1.67 -10.07
C ASN A 19 3.15 0.57 -9.56
N ASN A 20 2.39 -0.03 -10.47
CA ASN A 20 1.48 -1.13 -10.20
C ASN A 20 1.76 -2.40 -11.05
N VAL A 21 2.85 -2.41 -11.81
CA VAL A 21 3.30 -3.56 -12.60
C VAL A 21 4.11 -4.49 -11.71
N ASP A 22 3.41 -5.27 -10.89
CA ASP A 22 4.00 -6.23 -9.96
C ASP A 22 4.53 -7.48 -10.68
N PRO A 23 5.86 -7.74 -10.66
CA PRO A 23 6.44 -8.93 -11.30
C PRO A 23 5.93 -10.26 -10.72
N GLU A 24 5.50 -10.29 -9.46
CA GLU A 24 4.98 -11.49 -8.80
C GLU A 24 3.46 -11.65 -8.95
N ARG A 25 2.79 -10.66 -9.57
CA ARG A 25 1.34 -10.68 -9.80
C ARG A 25 0.52 -10.92 -8.52
N ARG A 26 0.97 -10.38 -7.39
CA ARG A 26 0.32 -10.43 -6.07
C ARG A 26 -0.46 -9.14 -5.75
N GLY A 27 -0.49 -8.19 -6.67
CA GLY A 27 -1.17 -6.90 -6.49
C GLY A 27 -0.37 -5.92 -5.63
N ARG A 28 0.96 -6.09 -5.55
CA ARG A 28 1.83 -5.17 -4.81
C ARG A 28 1.97 -3.85 -5.55
N LEU A 29 2.23 -2.79 -4.79
CA LEU A 29 2.39 -1.43 -5.32
C LEU A 29 3.74 -0.84 -4.88
N LEU A 30 4.39 -0.09 -5.76
CA LEU A 30 5.34 0.93 -5.31
C LEU A 30 4.55 2.21 -5.04
N VAL A 31 4.73 2.79 -3.86
CA VAL A 31 4.00 3.98 -3.42
C VAL A 31 4.96 5.01 -2.86
N THR A 32 4.68 6.29 -3.04
CA THR A 32 5.31 7.35 -2.24
C THR A 32 4.49 7.57 -0.98
N VAL A 33 5.15 7.72 0.17
CA VAL A 33 4.52 8.02 1.47
C VAL A 33 5.31 9.17 2.12
N PRO A 34 5.02 10.44 1.74
CA PRO A 34 5.85 11.58 2.11
C PRO A 34 6.09 11.72 3.62
N ASP A 35 5.07 11.45 4.43
CA ASP A 35 5.12 11.62 5.89
C ASP A 35 6.05 10.61 6.60
N VAL A 36 6.45 9.52 5.92
CA VAL A 36 7.28 8.45 6.50
C VAL A 36 8.59 8.23 5.74
N LEU A 37 8.53 8.25 4.41
CA LEU A 37 9.67 7.92 3.53
C LEU A 37 10.23 9.16 2.79
N GLY A 38 9.61 10.32 2.97
CA GLY A 38 9.95 11.53 2.22
C GLY A 38 9.69 11.37 0.71
N PRO A 39 10.56 11.90 -0.16
CA PRO A 39 10.32 11.89 -1.61
C PRO A 39 10.58 10.52 -2.26
N LEU A 40 11.17 9.57 -1.54
CA LEU A 40 11.55 8.28 -2.09
C LEU A 40 10.35 7.33 -2.14
N PRO A 41 10.19 6.58 -3.24
CA PRO A 41 9.26 5.47 -3.28
C PRO A 41 9.59 4.41 -2.22
N SER A 42 8.56 3.72 -1.75
CA SER A 42 8.67 2.58 -0.87
C SER A 42 9.30 1.36 -1.58
N THR A 43 9.62 0.32 -0.80
CA THR A 43 9.68 -1.05 -1.32
C THR A 43 8.31 -1.50 -1.84
N TRP A 44 8.21 -2.69 -2.43
CA TRP A 44 6.90 -3.26 -2.83
C TRP A 44 5.98 -3.38 -1.61
N ALA A 45 4.91 -2.59 -1.60
CA ALA A 45 3.87 -2.65 -0.58
C ALA A 45 2.99 -3.87 -0.81
N GLU A 46 2.88 -4.71 0.22
CA GLU A 46 2.01 -5.88 0.21
C GLU A 46 0.54 -5.46 0.19
N ALA A 47 -0.30 -6.25 -0.49
CA ALA A 47 -1.72 -5.95 -0.62
C ALA A 47 -2.51 -6.49 0.58
N CYS A 48 -3.16 -5.61 1.33
CA CYS A 48 -4.20 -6.01 2.28
C CYS A 48 -5.53 -6.12 1.53
N VAL A 49 -5.71 -7.24 0.85
CA VAL A 49 -6.95 -7.55 0.12
C VAL A 49 -8.04 -8.06 1.07
N PRO A 50 -9.33 -7.77 0.82
CA PRO A 50 -10.44 -8.21 1.65
C PRO A 50 -10.66 -9.73 1.58
N LEU A 51 -10.16 -10.38 0.52
CA LEU A 51 -10.17 -11.83 0.36
C LEU A 51 -8.92 -12.26 -0.42
N ALA A 52 -7.99 -12.95 0.27
CA ALA A 52 -6.86 -13.66 -0.33
C ALA A 52 -7.13 -15.18 -0.28
N GLY A 53 -6.60 -15.95 -1.24
CA GLY A 53 -6.71 -17.41 -1.22
C GLY A 53 -5.38 -18.10 -0.85
N PRO A 54 -5.34 -19.40 -0.43
CA PRO A 54 -6.47 -20.34 -0.36
C PRO A 54 -6.51 -21.29 0.88
N THR A 55 -7.59 -22.07 1.00
CA THR A 55 -7.52 -23.51 1.38
C THR A 55 -8.54 -24.33 0.56
N GLY A 56 -8.56 -24.14 -0.76
CA GLY A 56 -9.55 -24.74 -1.68
C GLY A 56 -9.30 -24.31 -3.13
N PRO A 57 -10.32 -24.34 -4.02
CA PRO A 57 -10.20 -23.79 -5.37
C PRO A 57 -9.74 -22.32 -5.36
N PRO A 58 -9.08 -21.84 -6.42
CA PRO A 58 -8.66 -20.44 -6.53
C PRO A 58 -9.82 -19.47 -6.28
N MET A 59 -9.64 -18.57 -5.31
CA MET A 59 -10.60 -17.53 -4.95
C MET A 59 -9.86 -16.30 -4.41
N GLY A 60 -10.47 -15.13 -4.52
CA GLY A 60 -9.90 -13.89 -4.03
C GLY A 60 -10.56 -12.67 -4.65
N ALA A 61 -10.31 -11.51 -4.05
CA ALA A 61 -10.59 -10.22 -4.65
C ALA A 61 -9.28 -9.63 -5.17
N TYR A 62 -9.19 -9.42 -6.48
CA TYR A 62 -8.01 -8.88 -7.13
C TYR A 62 -8.33 -7.53 -7.76
N PHE A 63 -7.88 -6.45 -7.11
CA PHE A 63 -7.99 -5.09 -7.61
C PHE A 63 -6.67 -4.38 -7.39
N VAL A 64 -6.21 -3.69 -8.43
CA VAL A 64 -4.93 -2.99 -8.45
C VAL A 64 -5.20 -1.54 -8.82
N PRO A 65 -4.98 -0.59 -7.91
CA PRO A 65 -5.16 0.83 -8.21
C PRO A 65 -4.23 1.27 -9.37
N PRO A 66 -4.68 2.21 -10.22
CA PRO A 66 -3.84 2.75 -11.29
C PRO A 66 -2.71 3.62 -10.72
N ILE A 67 -1.65 3.81 -11.51
CA ILE A 67 -0.60 4.79 -11.21
C ILE A 67 -1.22 6.17 -11.03
N GLY A 68 -0.78 6.90 -10.00
CA GLY A 68 -1.33 8.20 -9.60
C GLY A 68 -2.51 8.12 -8.62
N ALA A 69 -3.10 6.94 -8.39
CA ALA A 69 -4.18 6.80 -7.41
C ALA A 69 -3.71 7.06 -5.97
N GLY A 70 -4.58 7.66 -5.17
CA GLY A 70 -4.40 7.79 -3.73
C GLY A 70 -4.70 6.47 -3.02
N VAL A 71 -3.84 6.08 -2.08
CA VAL A 71 -4.02 4.89 -1.24
C VAL A 71 -3.73 5.20 0.22
N TRP A 72 -4.26 4.35 1.11
CA TRP A 72 -3.82 4.29 2.50
C TRP A 72 -2.75 3.22 2.66
N VAL A 73 -1.69 3.55 3.40
CA VAL A 73 -0.52 2.70 3.65
C VAL A 73 -0.33 2.51 5.14
N GLU A 74 -0.02 1.30 5.54
CA GLU A 74 0.45 0.92 6.87
C GLU A 74 1.81 0.24 6.76
N PHE A 75 2.43 -0.06 7.90
CA PHE A 75 3.75 -0.66 7.96
C PHE A 75 3.71 -1.86 8.90
N GLU A 76 4.20 -3.03 8.46
CA GLU A 76 4.23 -4.23 9.30
C GLU A 76 4.98 -3.93 10.60
N ARG A 77 4.29 -4.04 11.74
CA ARG A 77 4.88 -3.73 13.07
C ARG A 77 5.51 -2.33 13.11
N GLY A 78 5.01 -1.39 12.32
CA GLY A 78 5.51 -0.03 12.19
C GLY A 78 6.88 0.09 11.49
N ASP A 79 7.36 -0.95 10.81
CA ASP A 79 8.64 -0.94 10.10
C ASP A 79 8.51 -0.29 8.71
N PRO A 80 9.14 0.88 8.46
CA PRO A 80 9.01 1.60 7.18
C PRO A 80 9.55 0.80 5.98
N SER A 81 10.38 -0.22 6.20
CA SER A 81 10.86 -1.12 5.14
C SER A 81 9.84 -2.17 4.69
N ARG A 82 8.72 -2.31 5.42
CA ARG A 82 7.67 -3.31 5.19
C ARG A 82 6.28 -2.69 5.02
N PRO A 83 6.06 -1.95 3.91
CA PRO A 83 4.79 -1.30 3.65
C PRO A 83 3.68 -2.30 3.30
N ILE A 84 2.45 -1.95 3.67
CA ILE A 84 1.20 -2.63 3.31
C ILE A 84 0.23 -1.57 2.79
N TRP A 85 -0.33 -1.73 1.60
CA TRP A 85 -1.43 -0.86 1.17
C TRP A 85 -2.77 -1.48 1.58
N VAL A 86 -3.64 -0.66 2.17
CA VAL A 86 -4.85 -1.11 2.87
C VAL A 86 -6.16 -0.62 2.25
N GLY A 87 -6.08 0.14 1.16
CA GLY A 87 -7.23 0.57 0.39
C GLY A 87 -6.99 1.84 -0.42
N CYS A 88 -7.98 2.23 -1.21
CA CYS A 88 -7.95 3.47 -1.98
C CYS A 88 -8.42 4.67 -1.14
N ARG A 89 -7.91 5.85 -1.47
CA ARG A 89 -8.29 7.12 -0.87
C ARG A 89 -8.74 8.07 -1.97
N TRP A 90 -9.91 8.69 -1.80
CA TRP A 90 -10.34 9.79 -2.66
C TRP A 90 -9.43 11.00 -2.43
N GLY A 91 -8.88 11.55 -3.52
CA GLY A 91 -8.11 12.78 -3.50
C GLY A 91 -9.03 14.00 -3.48
N THR A 92 -10.10 13.94 -4.26
CA THR A 92 -11.09 15.02 -4.39
C THR A 92 -12.51 14.47 -4.48
N ALA A 93 -13.52 15.34 -4.38
CA ALA A 93 -14.91 14.96 -4.61
C ALA A 93 -15.17 14.48 -6.05
N ALA A 94 -14.36 14.91 -7.02
CA ALA A 94 -14.49 14.50 -8.41
C ALA A 94 -14.06 13.04 -8.65
N ASP A 95 -13.30 12.45 -7.72
CA ASP A 95 -12.88 11.05 -7.82
C ASP A 95 -14.01 10.08 -7.43
N VAL A 96 -15.01 10.56 -6.69
CA VAL A 96 -16.15 9.75 -6.23
C VAL A 96 -17.06 9.45 -7.43
N PRO A 97 -17.43 8.19 -7.68
CA PRO A 97 -18.34 7.84 -8.76
C PRO A 97 -19.67 8.62 -8.67
N PRO A 98 -20.20 9.11 -9.80
CA PRO A 98 -21.50 9.78 -9.81
C PRO A 98 -22.61 8.80 -9.41
N LEU A 99 -23.67 9.35 -8.79
CA LEU A 99 -24.89 8.62 -8.44
C LEU A 99 -25.71 8.22 -9.68
#